data_AF-A9M516-F1
#
_entry.id   AF-A9M516-F1
#
_cell.length_a   1.000
_cell.length_b   1.000
_cell.length_c   1.000
_cell.angle_alpha   90.00
_cell.angle_beta   90.00
_cell.angle_gamma   90.00
#
_symmetry.space_group_name_H-M   'P 1'
#
loop_
_entity.id
_entity.type
_entity.pdbx_description
1 polymer ?
#
loop_
_entity_poly.entity_id
_entity_poly.type
_entity_poly.pdbx_seq_one_letter_code
_entity_poly.pdbx_strand_id
1 'polypeptide(L)'
;MNYGQCVHCGNDVYQSDERVSLSWGVSHLECHEDYHAQSELLMKELVEEENSRHKRDCKVISRLKRTLKPKIWQAIDWAISEHRYQDLKIVGIDEVAGSKERARDWYGESVAVRYIYDDTSTDYWGDGYGGLIWIPIGKARYLQMHIWG
;
A
#
# COMPACT_ATOMS: atom_id res chain seq x y z
N MET A 1 -8.50 1.02 -47.23
CA MET A 1 -9.55 1.43 -46.27
C MET A 1 -8.86 1.85 -44.97
N ASN A 2 -9.28 2.93 -44.30
CA ASN A 2 -8.75 3.36 -42.99
C ASN A 2 -9.60 2.68 -41.89
N TYR A 3 -8.95 2.09 -40.88
CA TYR A 3 -9.58 1.35 -39.78
C TYR A 3 -9.73 2.17 -38.49
N GLY A 4 -9.18 3.39 -38.43
CA GLY A 4 -9.18 4.30 -37.30
C GLY A 4 -7.76 4.71 -36.91
N GLN A 5 -7.64 5.49 -35.83
CA GLN A 5 -6.34 5.86 -35.26
C GLN A 5 -5.85 4.79 -34.28
N CYS A 6 -4.55 4.48 -34.35
CA CYS A 6 -3.88 3.58 -33.45
C CYS A 6 -3.97 4.12 -32.03
N VAL A 7 -4.48 3.30 -31.12
CA VAL A 7 -4.68 3.68 -29.73
C VAL A 7 -3.41 3.97 -28.94
N HIS A 8 -2.26 3.45 -29.38
CA HIS A 8 -0.98 3.61 -28.67
C HIS A 8 -0.13 4.76 -29.22
N CYS A 9 -0.16 5.02 -30.52
CA CYS A 9 0.67 6.06 -31.15
C CYS A 9 -0.11 7.22 -31.80
N GLY A 10 -1.44 7.13 -31.90
CA GLY A 10 -2.31 8.17 -32.47
C GLY A 10 -2.30 8.27 -33.99
N ASN A 11 -1.44 7.52 -34.69
CA ASN A 11 -1.36 7.53 -36.16
C ASN A 11 -2.47 6.68 -36.79
N ASP A 12 -2.88 7.01 -38.01
CA ASP A 12 -3.88 6.24 -38.76
C ASP A 12 -3.43 4.80 -39.01
N VAL A 13 -4.34 3.85 -38.84
CA VAL A 13 -4.18 2.43 -39.20
C VAL A 13 -4.89 2.17 -40.52
N TYR A 14 -4.12 1.82 -41.54
CA TYR A 14 -4.62 1.49 -42.86
C TYR A 14 -4.77 -0.02 -43.06
N GLN A 15 -5.45 -0.40 -44.13
CA GLN A 15 -5.65 -1.79 -44.49
C GLN A 15 -4.39 -2.54 -44.92
N SER A 16 -3.37 -1.81 -45.34
CA SER A 16 -2.03 -2.35 -45.59
C SER A 16 -1.31 -2.77 -44.33
N ASP A 17 -1.72 -2.27 -43.16
CA ASP A 17 -0.95 -2.39 -41.94
C ASP A 17 -1.36 -3.64 -41.16
N GLU A 18 -0.36 -4.32 -40.59
CA GLU A 18 -0.60 -5.36 -39.61
C GLU A 18 -1.16 -4.74 -38.34
N ARG A 19 -2.28 -5.27 -37.85
CA ARG A 19 -3.08 -4.63 -36.80
C ARG A 19 -3.73 -5.62 -35.86
N VAL A 20 -4.05 -5.13 -34.67
CA VAL A 20 -4.81 -5.83 -33.65
C VAL A 20 -6.09 -5.06 -33.35
N SER A 21 -7.23 -5.76 -33.34
CA SER A 21 -8.51 -5.21 -32.90
C SER A 21 -8.67 -5.44 -31.39
N LEU A 22 -8.86 -4.34 -30.65
CA LEU A 22 -9.04 -4.34 -29.20
C LEU A 22 -10.49 -3.96 -28.85
N SER A 23 -10.92 -4.24 -27.61
CA SER A 23 -12.27 -3.90 -27.15
C SER A 23 -12.57 -2.39 -27.14
N TRP A 24 -11.54 -1.56 -27.16
CA TRP A 24 -11.61 -0.11 -27.04
C TRP A 24 -11.00 0.62 -28.24
N GLY A 25 -10.61 -0.09 -29.31
CA GLY A 25 -10.06 0.52 -30.53
C GLY A 25 -9.23 -0.43 -31.39
N VAL A 26 -8.36 0.14 -32.23
CA VAL A 26 -7.43 -0.59 -33.11
C VAL A 26 -6.00 -0.16 -32.84
N SER A 27 -5.03 -1.06 -32.99
CA SER A 27 -3.61 -0.75 -32.89
C SER A 27 -2.83 -1.33 -34.07
N HIS A 28 -1.75 -0.67 -34.48
CA HIS A 28 -0.67 -1.35 -35.22
C HIS A 28 -0.15 -2.54 -34.40
N LEU A 29 0.22 -3.63 -35.06
CA LEU A 29 0.75 -4.83 -34.39
C LEU A 29 2.01 -4.49 -33.57
N GLU A 30 2.99 -3.82 -34.16
CA GLU A 30 4.23 -3.42 -33.48
C GLU A 30 3.94 -2.55 -32.25
N CYS A 31 3.07 -1.54 -32.37
CA CYS A 31 2.72 -0.69 -31.24
C CYS A 31 2.02 -1.46 -30.11
N HIS A 32 1.26 -2.50 -30.44
CA HIS A 32 0.61 -3.36 -29.45
C HIS A 32 1.63 -4.25 -28.74
N GLU A 33 2.55 -4.86 -29.47
CA GLU A 33 3.62 -5.69 -28.91
C GLU A 33 4.56 -4.87 -28.00
N ASP A 34 4.96 -3.67 -28.44
CA ASP A 34 5.77 -2.76 -27.64
C ASP A 34 5.07 -2.36 -26.33
N TYR A 35 3.78 -2.02 -26.40
CA TYR A 35 2.99 -1.69 -25.22
C TYR A 35 2.90 -2.87 -24.25
N HIS A 36 2.67 -4.08 -24.77
CA HIS A 36 2.62 -5.30 -23.96
C HIS A 36 3.97 -5.58 -23.27
N ALA A 37 5.07 -5.46 -24.01
CA ALA A 37 6.41 -5.65 -23.45
C ALA A 37 6.72 -4.62 -22.34
N GLN A 38 6.37 -3.34 -22.54
CA GLN A 38 6.55 -2.30 -21.52
C GLN A 38 5.66 -2.55 -20.29
N SER A 39 4.40 -2.94 -20.50
CA SER A 39 3.47 -3.30 -19.43
C SER A 39 3.98 -4.48 -18.60
N GLU A 40 4.52 -5.52 -19.26
CA GLU A 40 5.13 -6.66 -18.56
C GLU A 40 6.36 -6.27 -17.74
N LEU A 41 7.22 -5.39 -18.25
CA LEU A 41 8.37 -4.89 -17.51
C LEU A 41 7.93 -4.10 -16.27
N LEU A 42 6.99 -3.18 -16.43
CA LEU A 42 6.44 -2.40 -15.32
C LEU A 42 5.78 -3.31 -14.26
N MET A 43 4.99 -4.31 -14.69
CA MET A 43 4.40 -5.27 -13.76
C MET A 43 5.46 -6.06 -12.98
N LYS A 44 6.56 -6.47 -13.63
CA LYS A 44 7.68 -7.15 -12.95
C LYS A 44 8.33 -6.24 -11.92
N GLU A 45 8.61 -4.98 -12.26
CA GLU A 45 9.18 -3.99 -11.35
C GLU A 45 8.28 -3.78 -10.12
N LEU A 46 6.98 -3.58 -10.33
CA LEU A 46 6.01 -3.42 -9.24
C LEU A 46 5.96 -4.65 -8.32
N VAL A 47 6.01 -5.87 -8.89
CA VAL A 47 6.05 -7.11 -8.11
C VAL A 47 7.35 -7.23 -7.29
N GLU A 48 8.48 -6.81 -7.84
CA GLU A 48 9.76 -6.83 -7.12
C GLU A 48 9.79 -5.81 -5.97
N GLU A 49 9.23 -4.62 -6.20
CA GLU A 49 9.08 -3.59 -5.17
C GLU A 49 8.16 -4.04 -4.04
N GLU A 50 7.01 -4.63 -4.38
CA GLU A 50 6.04 -5.22 -3.45
C GLU A 50 6.70 -6.29 -2.58
N ASN A 51 7.39 -7.25 -3.21
CA ASN A 51 8.09 -8.32 -2.51
C ASN A 51 9.19 -7.77 -1.59
N SER A 52 9.90 -6.74 -2.04
CA SER A 52 10.95 -6.09 -1.25
C SER A 52 10.38 -5.35 -0.06
N ARG A 53 9.25 -4.64 -0.23
CA ARG A 53 8.50 -3.99 0.86
C ARG A 53 8.00 -5.02 1.87
N HIS A 54 7.30 -6.05 1.41
CA HIS A 54 6.80 -7.12 2.28
C HIS A 54 7.91 -7.78 3.10
N LYS A 55 9.06 -8.08 2.48
CA LYS A 55 10.23 -8.62 3.19
C LYS A 55 10.75 -7.68 4.28
N ARG A 56 10.72 -6.36 4.08
CA ARG A 56 11.11 -5.38 5.11
C ARG A 56 10.10 -5.38 6.26
N ASP A 57 8.82 -5.33 5.96
CA ASP A 57 7.74 -5.32 6.96
C ASP A 57 7.78 -6.59 7.83
N CYS A 58 7.92 -7.78 7.21
CA CYS A 58 8.07 -9.05 7.94
C CYS A 58 9.29 -9.07 8.87
N LYS A 59 10.40 -8.43 8.47
CA LYS A 59 11.59 -8.31 9.33
C LYS A 59 11.31 -7.43 10.55
N VAL A 60 10.58 -6.32 10.37
CA VAL A 60 10.18 -5.45 11.48
C VAL A 60 9.27 -6.20 12.44
N ILE A 61 8.22 -6.86 11.93
CA ILE A 61 7.28 -7.68 12.71
C ILE A 61 8.02 -8.75 13.51
N SER A 62 8.86 -9.55 12.84
CA SER A 62 9.63 -10.63 13.47
C SER A 62 10.54 -10.11 14.58
N ARG A 63 11.18 -8.95 14.36
CA ARG A 63 12.02 -8.29 15.37
C ARG A 63 11.19 -7.82 16.55
N LEU A 64 10.06 -7.17 16.32
CA LEU A 64 9.21 -6.64 17.39
C LEU A 64 8.60 -7.76 18.23
N LYS A 65 8.08 -8.82 17.59
CA LYS A 65 7.54 -10.01 18.27
C LYS A 65 8.53 -10.64 19.25
N ARG A 66 9.82 -10.65 18.89
CA ARG A 66 10.90 -11.19 19.73
C ARG A 66 11.39 -10.25 20.83
N THR A 67 11.26 -8.93 20.65
CA THR A 67 11.96 -7.95 21.51
C THR A 67 11.04 -7.13 22.39
N LEU A 68 9.76 -7.02 22.07
CA LEU A 68 8.79 -6.29 22.87
C LEU A 68 8.25 -7.13 24.02
N LYS A 69 7.78 -6.45 25.07
CA LYS A 69 7.00 -7.10 26.13
C LYS A 69 5.71 -7.66 25.52
N PRO A 70 5.25 -8.86 25.94
CA PRO A 70 4.06 -9.51 25.35
C PRO A 70 2.83 -8.59 25.25
N LYS A 71 2.58 -7.79 26.29
CA LYS A 71 1.42 -6.87 26.32
C LYS A 71 1.51 -5.69 25.34
N ILE A 72 2.73 -5.29 24.94
CA ILE A 72 2.92 -4.25 23.90
C ILE A 72 2.81 -4.90 22.53
N TRP A 73 3.39 -6.09 22.36
CA TRP A 73 3.24 -6.87 21.14
C TRP A 73 1.76 -7.15 20.81
N GLN A 74 0.96 -7.50 21.81
CA GLN A 74 -0.48 -7.77 21.64
C GLN A 74 -1.23 -6.62 20.95
N ALA A 75 -0.94 -5.36 21.30
CA ALA A 75 -1.58 -4.22 20.65
C ALA A 75 -1.21 -4.09 19.16
N ILE A 76 0.04 -4.44 18.82
CA ILE A 76 0.50 -4.47 17.41
C ILE A 76 -0.14 -5.63 16.67
N ASP A 77 -0.22 -6.80 17.30
CA ASP A 77 -0.84 -8.01 16.75
C ASP A 77 -2.32 -7.77 16.42
N TRP A 78 -3.04 -7.07 17.29
CA TRP A 78 -4.43 -6.67 17.05
C TRP A 78 -4.58 -5.73 15.86
N ALA A 79 -3.78 -4.65 15.80
CA ALA A 79 -3.81 -3.73 14.67
C ALA A 79 -3.53 -4.46 13.33
N ILE A 80 -2.58 -5.39 13.33
CA ILE A 80 -2.25 -6.21 12.15
C ILE A 80 -3.37 -7.20 11.78
N SER A 81 -4.16 -7.66 12.75
CA SER A 81 -5.26 -8.60 12.51
C SER A 81 -6.55 -7.94 12.05
N GLU A 82 -6.77 -6.68 12.45
CA GLU A 82 -8.00 -5.92 12.16
C GLU A 82 -7.89 -5.09 10.88
N HIS A 83 -6.66 -4.75 10.47
CA HIS A 83 -6.42 -3.88 9.33
C HIS A 83 -5.56 -4.54 8.26
N ARG A 84 -5.71 -4.09 7.01
CA ARG A 84 -4.61 -4.21 6.05
C ARG A 84 -3.50 -3.28 6.47
N TYR A 85 -2.26 -3.66 6.19
CA TYR A 85 -1.10 -2.90 6.64
C TYR A 85 0.07 -2.98 5.67
N GLN A 86 0.92 -1.95 5.69
CA GLN A 86 2.23 -1.94 5.04
C GLN A 86 3.12 -0.81 5.59
N ASP A 87 4.33 -0.68 5.03
CA ASP A 87 5.24 0.45 5.25
C ASP A 87 5.64 0.61 6.73
N LEU A 88 6.03 -0.49 7.36
CA LEU A 88 6.33 -0.51 8.79
C LEU A 88 7.69 0.11 9.06
N LYS A 89 7.72 1.12 9.93
CA LYS A 89 8.95 1.81 10.33
C LYS A 89 8.99 2.02 11.83
N ILE A 90 10.18 1.87 12.43
CA ILE A 90 10.42 2.31 13.81
C ILE A 90 10.95 3.73 13.75
N VAL A 91 10.22 4.66 14.35
CA VAL A 91 10.52 6.09 14.31
C VAL A 91 10.62 6.71 15.70
N GLY A 92 11.23 7.89 15.78
CA GLY A 92 11.24 8.72 16.98
C GLY A 92 9.97 9.55 17.13
N ILE A 93 9.82 10.23 18.27
CA ILE A 93 8.69 11.15 18.55
C ILE A 93 8.60 12.30 17.55
N ASP A 94 9.72 12.67 16.94
CA ASP A 94 9.88 13.74 15.95
C ASP A 94 9.24 13.42 14.59
N GLU A 95 9.04 12.14 14.28
CA GLU A 95 8.34 11.71 13.05
C GLU A 95 6.86 11.33 13.32
N VAL A 96 6.39 11.45 14.56
CA VAL A 96 5.00 11.15 14.90
C VAL A 96 4.11 12.31 14.47
N ALA A 97 3.08 12.01 13.68
CA ALA A 97 2.01 12.92 13.30
C ALA A 97 0.64 12.37 13.76
N GLY A 98 -0.44 13.07 13.45
CA GLY A 98 -1.81 12.64 13.77
C GLY A 98 -2.33 13.06 15.15
N SER A 99 -3.59 12.69 15.38
CA SER A 99 -4.32 12.98 16.61
C SER A 99 -3.98 11.96 17.68
N LYS A 100 -3.74 12.44 18.90
CA LYS A 100 -3.40 11.57 20.03
C LYS A 100 -4.66 10.97 20.63
N GLU A 101 -4.90 9.70 20.32
CA GLU A 101 -6.07 8.96 20.77
C GLU A 101 -5.77 8.07 21.98
N ARG A 102 -6.76 7.89 22.86
CA ARG A 102 -6.66 6.91 23.94
C ARG A 102 -6.72 5.52 23.33
N ALA A 103 -5.75 4.67 23.66
CA ALA A 103 -5.67 3.35 23.05
C ALA A 103 -6.90 2.49 23.37
N ARG A 104 -7.49 2.64 24.57
CA ARG A 104 -8.74 1.95 24.90
C ARG A 104 -9.90 2.30 23.96
N ASP A 105 -9.99 3.56 23.56
CA ASP A 105 -11.09 4.03 22.73
C ASP A 105 -10.89 3.56 21.28
N TRP A 106 -9.64 3.49 20.83
CA TRP A 106 -9.28 2.99 19.50
C TRP A 106 -9.41 1.46 19.36
N TYR A 107 -8.86 0.68 20.31
CA TYR A 107 -8.95 -0.78 20.30
C TYR A 107 -10.30 -1.30 20.83
N GLY A 108 -11.18 -0.44 21.35
CA GLY A 108 -12.42 -0.83 22.04
C GLY A 108 -12.24 -1.55 23.38
N GLU A 109 -11.00 -1.86 23.79
CA GLU A 109 -10.70 -2.58 25.03
C GLU A 109 -9.38 -2.15 25.71
N SER A 110 -9.17 -2.61 26.94
CA SER A 110 -8.03 -2.17 27.76
C SER A 110 -6.71 -2.81 27.32
N VAL A 111 -5.88 -2.05 26.59
CA VAL A 111 -4.51 -2.45 26.21
C VAL A 111 -3.43 -1.87 27.15
N ALA A 112 -2.23 -2.47 27.13
CA ALA A 112 -1.08 -1.95 27.90
C ALA A 112 -0.48 -0.66 27.30
N VAL A 113 -0.74 -0.41 26.03
CA VAL A 113 -0.47 0.87 25.37
C VAL A 113 -1.48 1.90 25.88
N ARG A 114 -1.03 3.10 26.27
CA ARG A 114 -1.95 4.11 26.84
C ARG A 114 -2.63 4.97 25.78
N TYR A 115 -1.90 5.31 24.73
CA TYR A 115 -2.33 6.15 23.63
C TYR A 115 -1.70 5.63 22.34
N ILE A 116 -2.34 5.93 21.23
CA ILE A 116 -1.76 5.84 19.90
C ILE A 116 -1.84 7.23 19.25
N TYR A 117 -1.14 7.41 18.14
CA TYR A 117 -1.44 8.54 17.26
C TYR A 117 -2.08 8.00 15.99
N ASP A 118 -3.10 8.69 15.52
CA ASP A 118 -3.94 8.29 14.40
C ASP A 118 -4.08 9.46 13.43
N ASP A 119 -3.67 9.24 12.18
CA ASP A 119 -3.82 10.14 11.04
C ASP A 119 -4.54 9.42 9.89
N THR A 120 -5.55 8.62 10.25
CA THR A 120 -6.44 7.98 9.27
C THR A 120 -7.59 8.91 8.89
N SER A 121 -8.00 8.79 7.63
CA SER A 121 -9.17 9.46 7.09
C SER A 121 -10.11 8.43 6.48
N THR A 122 -11.41 8.65 6.64
CA THR A 122 -12.44 7.94 5.88
C THR A 122 -12.56 8.53 4.48
N ASP A 123 -12.88 7.68 3.52
CA ASP A 123 -13.19 8.15 2.18
C ASP A 123 -14.53 8.88 2.11
N TYR A 124 -14.81 9.47 0.94
CA TYR A 124 -16.00 10.28 0.72
C TYR A 124 -17.31 9.50 0.93
N TRP A 125 -17.29 8.20 0.67
CA TRP A 125 -18.46 7.32 0.78
C TRP A 125 -18.64 6.75 2.19
N GLY A 126 -17.60 6.85 3.03
CA GLY A 126 -17.58 6.38 4.41
C GLY A 126 -17.53 4.86 4.53
N ASP A 127 -17.22 4.15 3.45
CA ASP A 127 -17.12 2.70 3.40
C ASP A 127 -15.67 2.20 3.47
N GLY A 128 -14.69 3.09 3.28
CA GLY A 128 -13.28 2.81 3.50
C GLY A 128 -12.59 3.81 4.41
N TYR A 129 -11.45 3.40 4.97
CA TYR A 129 -10.52 4.30 5.66
C TYR A 129 -9.07 3.94 5.34
N GLY A 130 -8.18 4.91 5.51
CA GLY A 130 -6.75 4.66 5.42
C GLY A 130 -5.91 5.80 5.96
N GLY A 131 -4.67 5.50 6.28
CA GLY A 131 -3.70 6.48 6.76
C GLY A 131 -2.67 5.88 7.70
N LEU A 132 -1.96 6.75 8.41
CA LEU A 132 -0.86 6.34 9.27
C LEU A 132 -1.31 6.26 10.73
N ILE A 133 -0.80 5.24 11.42
CA ILE A 133 -0.87 5.15 12.87
C ILE A 133 0.52 4.99 13.48
N TRP A 134 0.67 5.45 14.73
CA TRP A 134 1.90 5.31 15.51
C TRP A 134 1.61 4.67 16.86
N ILE A 135 2.08 3.43 17.03
CA ILE A 135 1.93 2.66 18.26
C ILE A 135 3.21 2.81 19.10
N PRO A 136 3.14 3.29 20.36
CA PRO A 136 4.32 3.44 21.20
C PRO A 136 4.91 2.07 21.59
N ILE A 137 6.19 1.88 21.29
CA ILE A 137 6.95 0.65 21.61
C ILE A 137 8.01 0.88 22.70
N GLY A 138 7.98 2.05 23.35
CA GLY A 138 8.79 2.43 24.50
C GLY A 138 10.10 3.17 24.15
N LYS A 139 10.65 3.86 25.15
CA LYS A 139 11.84 4.74 25.03
C LYS A 139 11.68 5.82 23.95
N ALA A 140 10.51 6.48 23.91
CA ALA A 140 10.17 7.50 22.92
C ALA A 140 10.27 7.03 21.44
N ARG A 141 10.08 5.73 21.21
CA ARG A 141 10.01 5.14 19.87
C ARG A 141 8.61 4.63 19.59
N TYR A 142 8.25 4.70 18.32
CA TYR A 142 6.95 4.33 17.80
C TYR A 142 7.12 3.36 16.65
N LEU A 143 6.20 2.38 16.55
CA LEU A 143 5.97 1.68 15.30
C LEU A 143 4.99 2.52 14.49
N GLN A 144 5.46 3.08 13.39
CA GLN A 144 4.62 3.65 12.34
C GLN A 144 4.13 2.52 11.43
N MET A 145 2.87 2.58 11.04
CA MET A 145 2.23 1.63 10.14
C MET A 145 1.22 2.38 9.26
N HIS A 146 1.24 2.13 7.96
CA HIS A 146 0.13 2.52 7.08
C HIS A 146 -0.94 1.43 7.16
N ILE A 147 -2.17 1.81 7.49
CA ILE A 147 -3.31 0.89 7.61
C ILE A 147 -4.47 1.32 6.72
N TRP A 148 -5.29 0.37 6.30
CA TRP A 148 -6.56 0.61 5.62
C TRP A 148 -7.52 -0.56 5.80
N GLY A 149 -8.80 -0.30 5.57
CA GLY A 149 -9.87 -1.30 5.66
C GLY A 149 -11.19 -0.80 5.12
#